data_AF-A0A1F3V3R7-F1
#
_entry.id   AF-A0A1F3V3R7-F1
#
_cell.length_a   1.000
_cell.length_b   1.000
_cell.length_c   1.000
_cell.angle_alpha   90.00
_cell.angle_beta   90.00
_cell.angle_gamma   90.00
#
_symmetry.space_group_name_H-M   'P 1'
#
loop_
_entity.id
_entity.type
_entity.pdbx_description
1 polymer ?
#
loop_
_entity_poly.entity_id
_entity_poly.type
_entity_poly.pdbx_seq_one_letter_code
_entity_poly.pdbx_strand_id
1 'polypeptide(L)'
;MKKFLLVSLQLMAFLILSFSAFATAPWAGNFGVMIERGAYAPCSAPNGINNGSITVDSWTRQRASVAHFCFEVYVEGLVDSTGNQFVAMPRINIKYRVQDNSDRPFGQFMPQLFGRKGNNLIFGFDLRTLDPYNMTGIPGGAPNYELYIELDGQGFGYQGDTYKIRYLEH
;
A
#
# COMPACT_ATOMS: atom_id res chain seq x y z
N MET A 1 -43.57 -46.19 43.93
CA MET A 1 -44.10 -44.95 43.32
C MET A 1 -42.97 -43.92 43.24
N LYS A 2 -42.91 -43.18 42.11
CA LYS A 2 -42.17 -41.93 41.85
C LYS A 2 -40.64 -41.99 41.70
N LYS A 3 -40.25 -42.29 40.46
CA LYS A 3 -39.04 -41.83 39.77
C LYS A 3 -39.21 -40.34 39.44
N PHE A 4 -38.38 -39.44 39.96
CA PHE A 4 -38.27 -38.05 39.49
C PHE A 4 -36.90 -37.50 39.90
N LEU A 5 -35.87 -37.87 39.15
CA LEU A 5 -34.57 -37.21 39.18
C LEU A 5 -33.93 -37.48 37.81
N LEU A 6 -33.20 -36.48 37.32
CA LEU A 6 -32.41 -36.50 36.08
C LEU A 6 -33.17 -36.24 34.77
N VAL A 7 -33.76 -35.05 34.61
CA VAL A 7 -33.90 -34.41 33.28
C VAL A 7 -33.62 -32.91 33.43
N SER A 8 -32.35 -32.53 33.63
CA SER A 8 -31.99 -31.09 33.65
C SER A 8 -30.50 -30.81 33.34
N LEU A 9 -29.75 -31.75 32.77
CA LEU A 9 -28.29 -31.59 32.61
C LEU A 9 -27.78 -31.88 31.19
N GLN A 10 -28.60 -31.67 30.16
CA GLN A 10 -28.18 -31.88 28.76
C GLN A 10 -28.43 -30.68 27.82
N LEU A 11 -28.88 -29.53 28.35
CA LEU A 11 -29.00 -28.29 27.58
C LEU A 11 -27.86 -27.29 27.89
N MET A 12 -26.68 -27.76 28.29
CA MET A 12 -25.43 -27.03 28.06
C MET A 12 -24.86 -27.49 26.71
N ALA A 13 -25.67 -27.32 25.67
CA ALA A 13 -25.20 -27.41 24.30
C ALA A 13 -24.26 -26.22 24.10
N PHE A 14 -22.96 -26.51 24.19
CA PHE A 14 -21.96 -25.99 23.26
C PHE A 14 -22.25 -24.55 22.81
N LEU A 15 -22.11 -23.60 23.74
CA LEU A 15 -21.81 -22.23 23.36
C LEU A 15 -20.38 -22.29 22.80
N ILE A 16 -20.25 -22.73 21.54
CA ILE A 16 -19.04 -22.53 20.76
C ILE A 16 -18.94 -21.02 20.66
N LEU A 17 -18.14 -20.44 21.56
CA LEU A 17 -17.57 -19.12 21.38
C LEU A 17 -16.73 -19.22 20.11
N SER A 18 -17.39 -19.08 18.96
CA SER A 18 -16.76 -18.68 17.73
C SER A 18 -16.27 -17.27 17.99
N PHE A 19 -15.13 -17.16 18.69
CA PHE A 19 -14.27 -16.00 18.57
C PHE A 19 -13.85 -16.02 17.10
N SER A 20 -14.67 -15.41 16.26
CA SER A 20 -14.20 -14.83 15.02
C SER A 20 -13.09 -13.88 15.45
N ALA A 21 -11.84 -14.34 15.36
CA ALA A 21 -10.70 -13.47 15.47
C ALA A 21 -10.91 -12.42 14.37
N PHE A 22 -11.41 -11.26 14.75
CA PHE A 22 -11.47 -10.11 13.86
C PHE A 22 -10.01 -9.78 13.58
N ALA A 23 -9.48 -10.30 12.47
CA ALA A 23 -8.19 -9.86 11.98
C ALA A 23 -8.27 -8.34 11.86
N THR A 24 -7.41 -7.62 12.57
CA THR A 24 -7.42 -6.17 12.48
C THR A 24 -7.20 -5.76 11.03
N ALA A 25 -7.93 -4.74 10.58
CA ALA A 25 -7.81 -4.25 9.21
C ALA A 25 -6.35 -3.88 8.93
N PRO A 26 -5.84 -4.16 7.72
CA PRO A 26 -4.48 -3.80 7.38
C PRO A 26 -4.31 -2.28 7.49
N TRP A 27 -3.12 -1.86 7.87
CA TRP A 27 -2.75 -0.46 7.93
C TRP A 27 -1.70 -0.18 6.87
N ALA A 28 -1.86 0.93 6.14
CA ALA A 28 -0.79 1.54 5.35
C ALA A 28 -0.49 2.94 5.89
N GLY A 29 0.79 3.30 5.91
CA GLY A 29 1.21 4.61 6.39
C GLY A 29 2.69 4.89 6.14
N ASN A 30 3.21 5.91 6.84
CA ASN A 30 4.60 6.37 6.69
C ASN A 30 4.99 6.65 5.24
N PHE A 31 4.06 7.26 4.49
CA PHE A 31 4.26 7.59 3.09
C PHE A 31 5.38 8.62 2.92
N GLY A 32 6.27 8.32 1.99
CA GLY A 32 7.47 9.09 1.75
C GLY A 32 7.94 9.02 0.31
N VAL A 33 8.86 9.91 -0.03
CA VAL A 33 9.53 9.96 -1.32
C VAL A 33 11.05 9.92 -1.11
N MET A 34 11.73 9.10 -1.90
CA MET A 34 13.18 9.01 -1.91
C MET A 34 13.69 9.39 -3.30
N ILE A 35 14.28 10.58 -3.40
CA ILE A 35 14.88 11.12 -4.63
C ILE A 35 16.34 11.42 -4.33
N GLU A 36 17.25 10.60 -4.85
CA GLU A 36 18.67 10.68 -4.52
C GLU A 36 19.58 10.36 -5.71
N ARG A 37 20.82 10.85 -5.65
CA ARG A 37 21.90 10.54 -6.60
C ARG A 37 22.74 9.32 -6.17
N GLY A 38 22.73 8.98 -4.89
CA GLY A 38 23.59 7.93 -4.33
C GLY A 38 23.11 6.52 -4.66
N ALA A 39 24.01 5.55 -4.61
CA ALA A 39 23.68 4.12 -4.75
C ALA A 39 23.06 3.57 -3.45
N TYR A 40 21.97 4.18 -3.00
CA TYR A 40 21.21 3.72 -1.84
C TYR A 40 20.17 2.67 -2.25
N ALA A 41 19.87 1.75 -1.33
CA ALA A 41 18.75 0.85 -1.51
C ALA A 41 17.45 1.69 -1.54
N PRO A 42 16.55 1.50 -2.53
CA PRO A 42 15.30 2.23 -2.56
C PRO A 42 14.49 2.03 -1.27
N CYS A 43 13.82 3.10 -0.84
CA CYS A 43 12.97 3.11 0.35
C CYS A 43 13.68 2.82 1.69
N SER A 44 15.01 2.94 1.77
CA SER A 44 15.74 2.77 3.04
C SER A 44 15.51 3.93 4.01
N ALA A 45 15.35 5.16 3.50
CA ALA A 45 15.16 6.37 4.29
C ALA A 45 14.36 7.43 3.50
N PRO A 46 13.08 7.17 3.17
CA PRO A 46 12.29 8.13 2.41
C PRO A 46 11.97 9.39 3.24
N ASN A 47 11.97 10.54 2.58
CA ASN A 47 11.50 11.79 3.17
C ASN A 47 9.98 11.80 3.22
N GLY A 48 9.39 12.22 4.34
CA GLY A 48 7.92 12.33 4.46
C GLY A 48 7.33 13.25 3.38
N ILE A 49 6.12 12.93 2.91
CA ILE A 49 5.43 13.75 1.91
C ILE A 49 4.73 14.92 2.59
N ASN A 50 5.24 16.13 2.35
CA ASN A 50 4.63 17.35 2.85
C ASN A 50 3.42 17.74 2.00
N ASN A 51 2.30 18.06 2.65
CA ASN A 51 1.05 18.52 2.02
C ASN A 51 0.45 17.56 0.97
N GLY A 52 0.75 16.25 1.07
CA GLY A 52 0.24 15.24 0.15
C GLY A 52 0.70 15.41 -1.31
N SER A 53 1.75 16.20 -1.57
CA SER A 53 2.23 16.49 -2.92
C SER A 53 3.70 16.11 -3.09
N ILE A 54 4.02 15.50 -4.23
CA ILE A 54 5.35 15.10 -4.66
C ILE A 54 5.67 15.88 -5.93
N THR A 55 6.83 16.53 -5.96
CA THR A 55 7.31 17.24 -7.16
C THR A 55 8.47 16.47 -7.76
N VAL A 56 8.39 16.20 -9.06
CA VAL A 56 9.40 15.49 -9.84
C VAL A 56 9.91 16.41 -10.94
N ASP A 57 11.09 16.98 -10.73
CA ASP A 57 11.74 17.90 -11.66
C ASP A 57 12.57 17.16 -12.73
N SER A 58 13.11 17.91 -13.70
CA SER A 58 13.93 17.34 -14.78
C SER A 58 15.21 16.70 -14.26
N TRP A 59 15.79 17.24 -13.19
CA TRP A 59 16.95 16.65 -12.54
C TRP A 59 16.63 15.27 -11.96
N THR A 60 15.49 15.12 -11.28
CA THR A 60 15.02 13.86 -10.72
C THR A 60 14.79 12.83 -11.82
N ARG A 61 14.14 13.24 -12.91
CA ARG A 61 13.88 12.36 -14.07
C ARG A 61 15.17 11.84 -14.69
N GLN A 62 16.16 12.71 -14.89
CA GLN A 62 17.34 12.40 -15.71
C GLN A 62 18.57 11.96 -14.93
N ARG A 63 18.72 12.38 -13.68
CA ARG A 63 19.98 12.28 -12.93
C ARG A 63 19.88 11.64 -11.56
N ALA A 64 18.68 11.50 -10.99
CA ALA A 64 18.53 10.71 -9.78
C ALA A 64 18.85 9.24 -10.11
N SER A 65 19.56 8.54 -9.23
CA SER A 65 19.71 7.09 -9.28
C SER A 65 18.45 6.42 -8.71
N VAL A 66 17.89 6.99 -7.64
CA VAL A 66 16.69 6.51 -6.96
C VAL A 66 15.63 7.61 -7.02
N ALA A 67 14.43 7.29 -7.51
CA ALA A 67 13.27 8.18 -7.47
C ALA A 67 12.02 7.37 -7.13
N HIS A 68 11.80 7.05 -5.86
CA HIS A 68 10.74 6.15 -5.43
C HIS A 68 9.71 6.81 -4.53
N PHE A 69 8.45 6.45 -4.71
CA PHE A 69 7.42 6.58 -3.69
C PHE A 69 7.47 5.35 -2.78
N CYS A 70 7.41 5.55 -1.48
CA CYS A 70 7.63 4.52 -0.47
C CYS A 70 6.55 4.59 0.61
N PHE A 71 6.17 3.44 1.17
CA PHE A 71 5.22 3.37 2.27
C PHE A 71 5.38 2.06 3.03
N GLU A 72 4.81 2.04 4.23
CA GLU A 72 4.84 0.91 5.13
C GLU A 72 3.45 0.28 5.22
N VAL A 73 3.40 -1.06 5.28
CA VAL A 73 2.17 -1.82 5.44
C VAL A 73 2.31 -2.78 6.62
N TYR A 74 1.31 -2.75 7.49
CA TYR A 74 1.15 -3.67 8.61
C TYR A 74 -0.10 -4.53 8.39
N VAL A 75 0.04 -5.84 8.55
CA VAL A 75 -1.07 -6.80 8.49
C VAL A 75 -0.90 -7.80 9.63
N GLU A 76 -1.76 -7.70 10.63
CA GLU A 76 -1.70 -8.56 11.82
C GLU A 76 -1.63 -10.05 11.43
N GLY A 77 -0.75 -10.79 12.09
CA GLY A 77 -0.56 -12.23 11.86
C GLY A 77 0.27 -12.60 10.64
N LEU A 78 0.42 -11.70 9.65
CA LEU A 78 1.30 -11.93 8.50
C LEU A 78 2.74 -11.47 8.81
N VAL A 79 2.86 -10.25 9.35
CA VAL A 79 4.17 -9.64 9.63
C VAL A 79 4.72 -9.97 11.01
N ASP A 80 3.88 -10.45 11.92
CA ASP A 80 4.27 -10.78 13.29
C ASP A 80 4.99 -12.13 13.40
N SER A 81 4.80 -13.02 12.41
CA SER A 81 5.53 -14.28 12.40
C SER A 81 6.98 -14.05 11.96
N THR A 82 7.92 -14.51 12.76
CA THR A 82 9.37 -14.55 12.44
C THR A 82 9.69 -15.61 11.38
N GLY A 83 8.68 -16.33 10.89
CA GLY A 83 8.80 -17.36 9.87
C GLY A 83 8.85 -16.77 8.45
N ASN A 84 9.43 -17.54 7.54
CA ASN A 84 9.64 -17.23 6.12
C ASN A 84 8.33 -17.17 5.28
N GLN A 85 7.22 -16.73 5.89
CA GLN A 85 5.87 -16.85 5.34
C GLN A 85 5.52 -15.68 4.42
N PHE A 86 6.23 -15.56 3.30
CA PHE A 86 5.83 -14.70 2.19
C PHE A 86 4.62 -15.26 1.40
N VAL A 87 4.10 -16.43 1.79
CA VAL A 87 3.12 -17.21 1.03
C VAL A 87 1.71 -16.58 1.05
N ALA A 88 1.44 -15.64 1.96
CA ALA A 88 0.13 -14.97 2.08
C ALA A 88 0.25 -13.43 2.04
N MET A 89 1.15 -12.87 1.21
CA MET A 89 1.24 -11.41 1.08
C MET A 89 -0.08 -10.80 0.58
N PRO A 90 -0.52 -9.66 1.15
CA PRO A 90 -1.67 -8.93 0.63
C PRO A 90 -1.43 -8.53 -0.83
N ARG A 91 -2.49 -8.51 -1.64
CA ARG A 91 -2.39 -7.89 -2.97
C ARG A 91 -2.45 -6.39 -2.76
N ILE A 92 -1.38 -5.72 -3.13
CA ILE A 92 -1.28 -4.27 -3.03
C ILE A 92 -1.37 -3.71 -4.44
N ASN A 93 -2.35 -2.85 -4.65
CA ASN A 93 -2.53 -2.15 -5.91
C ASN A 93 -2.41 -0.65 -5.67
N ILE A 94 -1.65 0.01 -6.52
CA ILE A 94 -1.65 1.47 -6.58
C ILE A 94 -2.45 1.84 -7.81
N LYS A 95 -3.59 2.49 -7.55
CA LYS A 95 -4.44 3.08 -8.58
C LYS A 95 -3.97 4.51 -8.82
N TYR A 96 -3.92 4.93 -10.07
CA TYR A 96 -3.55 6.30 -10.42
C TYR A 96 -4.47 6.84 -11.51
N ARG A 97 -4.67 8.15 -11.50
CA ARG A 97 -5.37 8.86 -12.58
C ARG A 97 -4.69 10.19 -12.88
N VAL A 98 -4.88 10.68 -14.10
CA VAL A 98 -4.50 12.05 -14.46
C VAL A 98 -5.52 13.00 -13.86
N GLN A 99 -5.06 14.04 -13.14
CA GLN A 99 -5.92 14.96 -12.39
C GLN A 99 -6.96 15.64 -13.29
N ASP A 100 -6.57 16.04 -14.50
CA ASP A 100 -7.44 16.74 -15.45
C ASP A 100 -8.35 15.80 -16.26
N ASN A 101 -8.40 14.51 -15.91
CA ASN A 101 -9.17 13.51 -16.63
C ASN A 101 -9.85 12.52 -15.69
N SER A 102 -10.75 13.03 -14.85
CA SER A 102 -11.49 12.24 -13.86
C SER A 102 -12.37 11.14 -14.45
N ASP A 103 -12.73 11.25 -15.73
CA ASP A 103 -13.66 10.33 -16.40
C ASP A 103 -12.95 9.11 -17.00
N ARG A 104 -11.60 9.08 -16.99
CA ARG A 104 -10.83 7.92 -17.41
C ARG A 104 -10.75 6.87 -16.32
N PRO A 105 -10.73 5.57 -16.67
CA PRO A 105 -10.48 4.52 -15.70
C PRO A 105 -9.11 4.72 -15.06
N PHE A 106 -9.00 4.31 -13.79
CA PHE A 106 -7.73 4.27 -13.09
C PHE A 106 -6.74 3.37 -13.85
N GLY A 107 -5.53 3.89 -14.06
CA GLY A 107 -4.39 3.02 -14.28
C GLY A 107 -4.04 2.33 -12.97
N GLN A 108 -3.37 1.18 -13.05
CA GLN A 108 -2.97 0.42 -11.87
C GLN A 108 -1.60 -0.23 -12.07
N PHE A 109 -0.85 -0.34 -10.98
CA PHE A 109 0.36 -1.14 -10.93
C PHE A 109 0.57 -1.70 -9.52
N MET A 110 1.38 -2.76 -9.44
CA MET A 110 1.76 -3.37 -8.17
C MET A 110 3.07 -2.76 -7.69
N PRO A 111 3.16 -2.30 -6.43
CA PRO A 111 4.42 -1.84 -5.87
C PRO A 111 5.34 -3.02 -5.58
N GLN A 112 6.63 -2.74 -5.59
CA GLN A 112 7.68 -3.68 -5.25
C GLN A 112 7.88 -3.74 -3.73
N LEU A 113 8.11 -4.94 -3.20
CA LEU A 113 8.57 -5.15 -1.83
C LEU A 113 10.08 -4.87 -1.75
N PHE A 114 10.49 -3.92 -0.89
CA PHE A 114 11.89 -3.58 -0.66
C PHE A 114 12.46 -4.19 0.62
N GLY A 115 11.62 -4.49 1.61
CA GLY A 115 12.07 -5.10 2.85
C GLY A 115 11.10 -4.92 4.00
N ARG A 116 11.66 -4.79 5.20
CA ARG A 116 10.92 -4.68 6.46
C ARG A 116 11.53 -3.66 7.40
N LYS A 117 10.71 -3.05 8.25
CA LYS A 117 11.11 -2.18 9.37
C LYS A 117 10.25 -2.53 10.58
N GLY A 118 10.84 -3.22 11.55
CA GLY A 118 10.09 -3.86 12.62
C GLY A 118 9.07 -4.86 12.05
N ASN A 119 7.79 -4.68 12.42
CA ASN A 119 6.68 -5.48 11.91
C ASN A 119 6.06 -4.90 10.65
N ASN A 120 6.64 -3.88 10.01
CA ASN A 120 6.06 -3.31 8.79
C ASN A 120 6.80 -3.83 7.55
N LEU A 121 6.07 -4.14 6.48
CA LEU A 121 6.61 -4.36 5.15
C LEU A 121 6.81 -3.01 4.46
N ILE A 122 7.94 -2.87 3.76
CA ILE A 122 8.27 -1.64 3.02
C ILE A 122 7.99 -1.88 1.55
N PHE A 123 7.05 -1.12 1.01
CA PHE A 123 6.69 -1.14 -0.39
C PHE A 123 7.06 0.17 -1.07
N GLY A 124 7.24 0.13 -2.38
CA GLY A 124 7.39 1.33 -3.18
C GLY A 124 7.36 1.06 -4.67
N PHE A 125 7.46 2.13 -5.44
CA PHE A 125 7.57 2.04 -6.89
C PHE A 125 8.42 3.20 -7.43
N ASP A 126 9.04 2.99 -8.59
CA ASP A 126 9.81 4.02 -9.28
C ASP A 126 8.84 5.06 -9.87
N LEU A 127 8.96 6.32 -9.44
CA LEU A 127 8.15 7.42 -9.94
C LEU A 127 8.28 7.56 -11.46
N ARG A 128 9.42 7.20 -12.06
CA ARG A 128 9.65 7.30 -13.50
C ARG A 128 8.71 6.43 -14.33
N THR A 129 8.02 5.45 -13.74
CA THR A 129 6.97 4.69 -14.45
C THR A 129 5.77 5.55 -14.83
N LEU A 130 5.59 6.69 -14.17
CA LEU A 130 4.53 7.68 -14.44
C LEU A 130 5.07 8.94 -15.13
N ASP A 131 6.33 8.91 -15.58
CA ASP A 131 6.98 10.06 -16.21
C ASP A 131 6.35 10.35 -17.58
N PRO A 132 5.61 11.46 -17.74
CA PRO A 132 4.93 11.77 -19.00
C PRO A 132 5.90 12.05 -20.15
N TYR A 133 7.17 12.38 -19.86
CA TYR A 133 8.18 12.62 -20.89
C TYR A 133 8.83 11.35 -21.41
N ASN A 134 8.69 10.24 -20.67
CA ASN A 134 9.15 8.92 -21.09
C ASN A 134 8.01 8.08 -21.72
N MET A 135 6.74 8.51 -21.53
CA MET A 135 5.57 7.84 -22.08
C MET A 135 5.20 8.40 -23.46
N THR A 136 5.37 7.60 -24.50
CA THR A 136 4.90 7.96 -25.85
C THR A 136 3.37 8.06 -25.88
N GLY A 137 2.83 9.20 -26.33
CA GLY A 137 1.41 9.36 -26.62
C GLY A 137 0.56 10.12 -25.59
N ILE A 138 1.16 10.73 -24.57
CA ILE A 138 0.46 11.71 -23.72
C ILE A 138 0.47 13.07 -24.45
N PRO A 139 -0.70 13.61 -24.87
CA PRO A 139 -0.74 14.88 -25.60
C PRO A 139 -0.32 16.03 -24.69
N GLY A 140 0.75 16.74 -25.08
CA GLY A 140 1.14 18.08 -24.67
C GLY A 140 0.90 18.47 -23.21
N GLY A 141 1.93 18.32 -22.38
CA GLY A 141 1.96 18.86 -21.02
C GLY A 141 2.52 17.88 -19.99
N ALA A 142 2.94 18.38 -18.84
CA ALA A 142 3.26 17.56 -17.67
C ALA A 142 1.99 17.34 -16.81
N PRO A 143 1.21 16.26 -17.01
CA PRO A 143 0.03 16.00 -16.21
C PRO A 143 0.39 15.87 -14.73
N ASN A 144 -0.50 16.40 -13.88
CA ASN A 144 -0.52 16.02 -12.48
C ASN A 144 -1.22 14.67 -12.34
N TYR A 145 -0.70 13.79 -11.50
CA TYR A 145 -1.32 12.51 -11.19
C TYR A 145 -1.87 12.51 -9.76
N GLU A 146 -2.99 11.83 -9.56
CA GLU A 146 -3.50 11.47 -8.25
C GLU A 146 -3.28 9.97 -8.04
N LEU A 147 -2.60 9.63 -6.95
CA LEU A 147 -2.33 8.27 -6.50
C LEU A 147 -3.33 7.88 -5.42
N TYR A 148 -3.83 6.66 -5.52
CA TYR A 148 -4.73 6.02 -4.58
C TYR A 148 -4.14 4.67 -4.23
N ILE A 149 -4.04 4.38 -2.95
CA ILE A 149 -3.46 3.13 -2.47
C ILE A 149 -4.58 2.23 -2.02
N GLU A 150 -4.64 1.05 -2.61
CA GLU A 150 -5.63 0.04 -2.31
C GLU A 150 -4.91 -1.23 -1.85
N LEU A 151 -5.27 -1.68 -0.64
CA LEU A 151 -4.84 -2.97 -0.14
C LEU A 151 -6.03 -3.91 -0.19
N ASP A 152 -5.93 -4.95 -1.02
CA ASP A 152 -6.93 -5.99 -1.15
C ASP A 152 -6.34 -7.32 -0.67
N GLY A 153 -6.99 -7.95 0.30
CA GLY A 153 -6.59 -9.25 0.83
C GLY A 153 -7.79 -10.15 1.11
N GLN A 154 -7.53 -11.43 1.38
CA GLN A 154 -8.61 -12.34 1.77
C GLN A 154 -9.23 -11.90 3.10
N GLY A 155 -10.35 -11.18 3.02
CA GLY A 155 -11.16 -10.75 4.17
C GLY A 155 -10.93 -9.31 4.64
N PHE A 156 -10.15 -8.50 3.93
CA PHE A 156 -9.95 -7.09 4.30
C PHE A 156 -9.77 -6.18 3.09
N GLY A 157 -10.16 -4.92 3.25
CA GLY A 157 -9.97 -3.85 2.27
C GLY A 157 -9.53 -2.57 2.96
N TYR A 158 -8.47 -1.94 2.45
CA TYR A 158 -8.09 -0.58 2.82
C TYR A 158 -8.07 0.26 1.54
N GLN A 159 -8.86 1.33 1.55
CA GLN A 159 -8.82 2.36 0.53
C GLN A 159 -8.23 3.61 1.18
N GLY A 160 -7.00 3.96 0.77
CA GLY A 160 -6.14 4.85 1.51
C GLY A 160 -6.10 6.31 1.09
N ASP A 161 -5.05 6.96 1.55
CA ASP A 161 -4.71 8.35 1.30
C ASP A 161 -4.51 8.67 -0.19
N THR A 162 -4.81 9.91 -0.56
CA THR A 162 -4.59 10.42 -1.92
C THR A 162 -3.34 11.29 -1.97
N TYR A 163 -2.42 10.98 -2.88
CA TYR A 163 -1.21 11.77 -3.11
C TYR A 163 -1.18 12.37 -4.51
N LYS A 164 -0.68 13.60 -4.63
CA LYS A 164 -0.52 14.29 -5.91
C LYS A 164 0.93 14.20 -6.37
N ILE A 165 1.18 13.76 -7.60
CA ILE A 165 2.48 13.87 -8.25
C ILE A 165 2.42 14.96 -9.32
N ARG A 166 3.35 15.90 -9.26
CA ARG A 166 3.55 16.94 -10.27
C ARG A 166 4.89 16.76 -10.97
N TYR A 167 4.87 16.64 -12.29
CA TYR A 167 6.07 16.68 -13.11
C TYR A 167 6.32 18.11 -13.60
N LEU A 168 7.56 18.61 -13.52
CA LEU A 168 7.88 19.96 -13.97
C LEU A 168 8.44 19.98 -15.40
N GLU A 169 7.93 20.86 -16.25
CA GLU A 169 8.55 21.21 -17.54
C GLU A 169 9.81 22.05 -17.29
N HIS A 170 10.96 21.57 -17.76
CA HIS A 170 12.18 22.38 -17.87
C HIS A 170 12.72 22.21 -19.28
#